data_AF-K7G6E2-F1
#
_entry.id   AF-K7G6E2-F1
#
_cell.length_a   1.000
_cell.length_b   1.000
_cell.length_c   1.000
_cell.angle_alpha   90.00
_cell.angle_beta   90.00
_cell.angle_gamma   90.00
#
_symmetry.space_group_name_H-M   'P 1'
#
loop_
_entity.id
_entity.type
_entity.pdbx_description
1 polymer ?
#
loop_
_entity_poly.entity_id
_entity_poly.type
_entity_poly.pdbx_seq_one_letter_code
_entity_poly.pdbx_strand_id
1 'polypeptide(L)'
;MPNIAVLGSGGGLRAMIALLGTLAEMQKQGLLDAVMYLCGVSGSTWCMSTLYNENNWAKNIEGLEKELCEKLSKDTCHIREEFRLLKQAAEDELFSLTDVWDTFFVYSVLKLHDPTKLSQHNDASTKGTNPYPIYAAVEYSKLSKEGKTSPGPWFEYTPHESGLSGLGAFVSTKALGSKFQGGTLREQKEEKPIGYLQGESRSPLIPSWARCNRP
;
A
#
# COMPACT_ATOMS: atom_id res chain seq x y z
N MET A 1 17.35 14.49 -18.66
CA MET A 1 17.47 13.42 -17.64
C MET A 1 16.51 12.30 -18.03
N PRO A 2 16.92 11.02 -18.02
CA PRO A 2 16.00 9.91 -18.22
C PRO A 2 15.04 9.77 -17.04
N ASN A 3 13.80 9.36 -17.28
CA ASN A 3 12.84 9.06 -16.21
C ASN A 3 13.09 7.63 -15.73
N ILE A 4 13.65 7.49 -14.52
CA ILE A 4 13.97 6.19 -13.91
C ILE A 4 12.90 5.85 -12.86
N ALA A 5 12.37 4.64 -12.92
CA ALA A 5 11.40 4.12 -11.96
C ALA A 5 11.90 2.80 -11.35
N VAL A 6 11.70 2.63 -10.05
CA VAL A 6 11.94 1.37 -9.33
C VAL A 6 10.60 0.69 -9.08
N LEU A 7 10.51 -0.62 -9.32
CA LEU A 7 9.26 -1.39 -9.25
C LEU A 7 9.39 -2.51 -8.20
N GLY A 8 8.68 -2.35 -7.09
CA GLY A 8 8.56 -3.33 -6.01
C GLY A 8 7.44 -4.33 -6.27
N SER A 9 7.78 -5.62 -6.30
CA SER A 9 6.83 -6.71 -6.49
C SER A 9 6.02 -7.03 -5.23
N GLY A 10 4.92 -7.78 -5.38
CA GLY A 10 4.22 -8.38 -4.25
C GLY A 10 4.98 -9.56 -3.63
N GLY A 11 4.57 -9.96 -2.42
CA GLY A 11 5.18 -11.10 -1.72
C GLY A 11 5.30 -10.94 -0.21
N GLY A 12 4.42 -10.15 0.42
CA GLY A 12 4.42 -9.93 1.87
C GLY A 12 5.76 -9.41 2.40
N LEU A 13 6.15 -9.87 3.59
CA LEU A 13 7.36 -9.42 4.28
C LEU A 13 8.64 -9.65 3.46
N ARG A 14 8.70 -10.73 2.66
CA ARG A 14 9.84 -10.99 1.77
C ARG A 14 10.03 -9.84 0.78
N ALA A 15 8.95 -9.36 0.17
CA ALA A 15 9.01 -8.24 -0.76
C ALA A 15 9.33 -6.91 -0.07
N MET A 16 8.83 -6.72 1.16
CA MET A 16 9.16 -5.56 1.99
C MET A 16 10.68 -5.49 2.27
N ILE A 17 11.25 -6.56 2.80
CA ILE A 17 12.69 -6.64 3.15
C ILE A 17 13.55 -6.54 1.88
N ALA A 18 13.18 -7.24 0.82
CA ALA A 18 13.93 -7.20 -0.44
C ALA A 18 13.95 -5.79 -1.05
N LEU A 19 12.82 -5.08 -1.04
CA LEU A 19 12.77 -3.70 -1.52
C LEU A 19 13.62 -2.77 -0.67
N LEU A 20 13.53 -2.87 0.66
CA LEU A 20 14.32 -2.07 1.59
C LEU A 20 15.82 -2.24 1.36
N GLY A 21 16.31 -3.48 1.31
CA GLY A 21 17.72 -3.76 1.04
C GLY A 21 18.17 -3.31 -0.35
N THR A 22 17.30 -3.42 -1.36
CA THR A 22 17.57 -2.91 -2.72
C THR A 22 17.74 -1.40 -2.71
N LEU A 23 16.84 -0.66 -2.06
CA LEU A 23 16.91 0.79 -1.97
C LEU A 23 18.13 1.26 -1.16
N ALA A 24 18.47 0.56 -0.07
CA ALA A 24 19.66 0.84 0.72
C ALA A 24 20.94 0.65 -0.11
N GLU A 25 21.04 -0.42 -0.88
CA GLU A 25 22.18 -0.64 -1.78
C GLU A 25 22.22 0.39 -2.91
N MET A 26 21.07 0.74 -3.49
CA MET A 26 20.99 1.82 -4.48
C MET A 26 21.47 3.16 -3.93
N GLN A 27 21.21 3.46 -2.65
CA GLN A 27 21.73 4.66 -2.00
C GLN A 27 23.26 4.60 -1.90
N LYS A 28 23.83 3.47 -1.44
CA LYS A 28 25.28 3.28 -1.32
C LYS A 28 26.00 3.42 -2.65
N GLN A 29 25.39 2.96 -3.73
CA GLN A 29 25.92 3.07 -5.09
C GLN A 29 25.67 4.43 -5.76
N GLY A 30 25.00 5.38 -5.08
CA GLY A 30 24.66 6.69 -5.64
C GLY A 30 23.61 6.63 -6.77
N LEU A 31 22.86 5.53 -6.86
CA LEU A 31 21.84 5.31 -7.89
C LEU A 31 20.46 5.80 -7.45
N LEU A 32 20.19 5.85 -6.14
CA LEU A 32 18.88 6.22 -5.61
C LEU A 32 18.51 7.67 -5.96
N ASP A 33 19.48 8.60 -6.01
CA ASP A 33 19.27 10.01 -6.36
C ASP A 33 18.81 10.20 -7.81
N ALA A 34 19.00 9.21 -8.68
CA ALA A 34 18.55 9.24 -10.08
C ALA A 34 17.10 8.74 -10.25
N VAL A 35 16.50 8.13 -9.21
CA VAL A 35 15.17 7.54 -9.28
C VAL A 35 14.09 8.61 -9.12
N MET A 36 13.20 8.70 -10.11
CA MET A 36 12.07 9.64 -10.11
C MET A 36 10.83 9.05 -9.47
N TYR A 37 10.57 7.75 -9.67
CA TYR A 37 9.37 7.07 -9.19
C TYR A 37 9.72 5.80 -8.44
N LEU A 38 9.08 5.60 -7.30
CA LEU A 38 9.11 4.35 -6.56
C LEU A 38 7.70 3.74 -6.58
N CYS A 39 7.57 2.64 -7.32
CA CYS A 39 6.30 1.96 -7.53
C CYS A 39 6.25 0.67 -6.72
N GLY A 40 5.10 0.30 -6.17
CA GLY A 40 4.99 -0.95 -5.41
C GLY A 40 3.58 -1.54 -5.33
N VAL A 41 3.53 -2.88 -5.18
CA VAL A 41 2.29 -3.64 -4.97
C VAL A 41 2.44 -4.60 -3.78
N SER A 42 1.34 -4.86 -3.07
CA SER A 42 1.30 -5.80 -1.93
C SER A 42 2.48 -5.55 -0.95
N GLY A 43 3.30 -6.54 -0.61
CA GLY A 43 4.36 -6.41 0.40
C GLY A 43 5.34 -5.23 0.22
N SER A 44 5.62 -4.80 -1.02
CA SER A 44 6.44 -3.61 -1.25
C SER A 44 5.78 -2.31 -0.77
N THR A 45 4.45 -2.24 -0.73
CA THR A 45 3.73 -1.05 -0.22
C THR A 45 3.92 -0.87 1.28
N TRP A 46 4.23 -1.93 2.02
CA TRP A 46 4.55 -1.87 3.45
C TRP A 46 5.91 -1.23 3.71
N CYS A 47 6.90 -1.54 2.86
CA CYS A 47 8.20 -0.88 2.88
C CYS A 47 8.03 0.60 2.55
N MET A 48 7.34 0.90 1.45
CA MET A 48 7.09 2.27 1.02
C MET A 48 6.38 3.08 2.10
N SER A 49 5.23 2.64 2.64
CA SER A 49 4.53 3.43 3.67
C SER A 49 5.42 3.78 4.86
N THR A 50 6.26 2.84 5.28
CA THR A 50 7.14 3.04 6.42
C THR A 50 8.22 4.07 6.11
N LEU A 51 8.81 4.01 4.91
CA LEU A 51 9.81 4.99 4.46
C LEU A 51 9.23 6.40 4.33
N TYR A 52 8.04 6.54 3.75
CA TYR A 52 7.43 7.86 3.49
C TYR A 52 6.86 8.56 4.73
N ASN A 53 6.93 7.92 5.90
CA ASN A 53 6.73 8.61 7.18
C ASN A 53 7.88 9.58 7.51
N GLU A 54 9.06 9.37 6.92
CA GLU A 54 10.22 10.24 7.06
C GLU A 54 10.39 11.14 5.83
N ASN A 55 10.47 12.46 6.07
CA ASN A 55 10.54 13.46 4.99
C ASN A 55 11.77 13.30 4.08
N ASN A 56 12.88 12.76 4.59
CA ASN A 56 14.14 12.61 3.86
C ASN A 56 14.68 11.18 3.98
N TRP A 57 13.79 10.19 3.89
CA TRP A 57 14.15 8.79 4.06
C TRP A 57 15.25 8.33 3.11
N ALA A 58 15.33 8.85 1.89
CA ALA A 58 16.35 8.45 0.92
C ALA A 58 17.78 8.79 1.38
N LYS A 59 17.95 9.77 2.28
CA LYS A 59 19.23 10.09 2.93
C LYS A 59 19.49 9.26 4.18
N ASN A 60 18.44 8.83 4.87
CA ASN A 60 18.51 8.10 6.13
C ASN A 60 18.14 6.61 5.99
N ILE A 61 18.22 6.04 4.79
CA ILE A 61 17.71 4.69 4.55
C ILE A 61 18.52 3.61 5.29
N GLU A 62 19.82 3.79 5.51
CA GLU A 62 20.61 2.87 6.34
C GLU A 62 20.13 2.85 7.80
N GLY A 63 19.75 4.02 8.34
CA GLY A 63 19.17 4.13 9.68
C GLY A 63 17.81 3.44 9.78
N LEU A 64 16.95 3.67 8.77
CA LEU A 64 15.63 3.04 8.67
C LEU A 64 15.72 1.54 8.44
N GLU A 65 16.69 1.08 7.66
CA GLU A 65 16.99 -0.34 7.46
C GLU A 65 17.35 -1.00 8.78
N LYS A 66 18.25 -0.38 9.56
CA LYS A 66 18.64 -0.89 10.88
C LYS A 66 17.47 -0.91 11.86
N GLU A 67 16.68 0.16 11.92
CA GLU A 67 15.51 0.23 12.79
C GLU A 67 14.47 -0.85 12.44
N LEU A 68 14.18 -1.02 11.15
CA LEU A 68 13.25 -2.04 10.66
C LEU A 68 13.78 -3.45 10.95
N CYS A 69 15.05 -3.72 10.69
CA CYS A 69 15.69 -4.99 11.02
C CYS A 69 15.63 -5.28 12.52
N GLU A 70 15.92 -4.29 13.37
CA GLU A 70 15.81 -4.43 14.82
C GLU A 70 14.38 -4.69 15.27
N LYS A 71 13.39 -3.97 14.71
CA LYS A 71 11.97 -4.16 15.02
C LYS A 71 11.51 -5.57 14.66
N LEU A 72 11.81 -6.02 13.44
CA LEU A 72 11.49 -7.36 12.95
C LEU A 72 12.23 -8.46 13.72
N SER A 73 13.42 -8.18 14.26
CA SER A 73 14.20 -9.14 15.06
C SER A 73 13.78 -9.19 16.53
N LYS A 74 13.22 -8.10 17.07
CA LYS A 74 12.78 -7.98 18.47
C LYS A 74 11.36 -8.48 18.70
N ASP A 75 10.51 -8.48 17.67
CA ASP A 75 9.11 -8.90 17.82
C ASP A 75 8.99 -10.42 18.02
N THR A 76 8.77 -10.79 19.27
CA THR A 76 8.26 -12.11 19.67
C THR A 76 6.83 -12.23 19.18
N CYS A 77 6.56 -13.09 18.19
CA CYS A 77 5.19 -13.46 17.88
C CYS A 77 4.55 -14.03 19.15
N HIS A 78 3.58 -13.31 19.71
CA HIS A 78 2.83 -13.82 20.86
C HIS A 78 1.79 -14.78 20.31
N ILE A 79 2.26 -15.97 19.91
CA ILE A 79 1.49 -17.07 19.33
C ILE A 79 0.17 -17.27 20.06
N ARG A 80 0.14 -17.09 21.39
CA ARG A 80 -1.07 -17.25 22.21
C ARG A 80 -2.17 -16.21 21.92
N GLU A 81 -1.81 -14.94 21.70
CA GLU A 81 -2.77 -13.87 21.39
C GLU A 81 -3.20 -13.93 19.91
N GLU A 82 -2.27 -14.27 19.01
CA GLU A 82 -2.56 -14.49 17.59
C GLU A 82 -3.49 -15.67 17.39
N PHE A 83 -3.24 -16.82 18.06
CA PHE A 83 -4.16 -17.96 18.05
C PHE A 83 -5.54 -17.60 18.61
N ARG A 84 -5.61 -16.65 19.54
CA ARG A 84 -6.88 -16.22 20.14
C ARG A 84 -7.71 -15.37 19.17
N LEU A 85 -7.06 -14.44 18.47
CA LEU A 85 -7.66 -13.68 17.37
C LEU A 85 -8.05 -14.58 16.20
N LEU A 86 -7.21 -15.57 15.87
CA LEU A 86 -7.47 -16.56 14.85
C LEU A 86 -8.70 -17.40 15.16
N LYS A 87 -8.83 -17.84 16.41
CA LYS A 87 -9.97 -18.63 16.87
C LYS A 87 -11.25 -17.83 16.79
N GLN A 88 -11.18 -16.52 17.08
CA GLN A 88 -12.32 -15.61 16.97
C GLN A 88 -12.68 -15.31 15.50
N ALA A 89 -11.69 -15.19 14.60
CA ALA A 89 -11.91 -15.07 13.17
C ALA A 89 -12.46 -16.36 12.54
N ALA A 90 -12.10 -17.53 13.08
CA ALA A 90 -12.59 -18.83 12.64
C ALA A 90 -14.06 -19.10 13.02
N GLU A 91 -14.66 -18.28 13.88
CA GLU A 91 -16.10 -18.33 14.19
C GLU A 91 -16.95 -17.58 13.13
N ASP A 92 -16.32 -16.85 12.20
CA ASP A 92 -16.99 -16.13 11.13
C ASP A 92 -17.22 -17.06 9.90
N GLU A 93 -18.42 -17.03 9.30
CA GLU A 93 -18.81 -17.95 8.21
C GLU A 93 -17.99 -17.75 6.91
N LEU A 94 -17.23 -16.65 6.82
CA LEU A 94 -16.39 -16.27 5.69
C LEU A 94 -14.88 -16.54 5.92
N PHE A 95 -14.52 -17.27 6.98
CA PHE A 95 -13.13 -17.56 7.32
C PHE A 95 -12.37 -18.26 6.19
N SER A 96 -11.19 -17.73 5.85
CA SER A 96 -10.31 -18.24 4.81
C SER A 96 -8.87 -18.41 5.31
N LEU A 97 -8.06 -19.14 4.54
CA LEU A 97 -6.61 -19.22 4.75
C LEU A 97 -5.92 -17.84 4.68
N THR A 98 -6.57 -16.84 4.08
CA THR A 98 -6.07 -15.46 4.07
C THR A 98 -6.22 -14.82 5.44
N ASP A 99 -7.27 -15.12 6.20
CA ASP A 99 -7.47 -14.61 7.55
C ASP A 99 -6.46 -15.21 8.54
N VAL A 100 -6.00 -16.45 8.27
CA VAL A 100 -4.88 -17.05 8.98
C VAL A 100 -3.58 -16.33 8.69
N TRP A 101 -3.31 -16.07 7.41
CA TRP A 101 -2.13 -15.32 6.99
C TRP A 101 -2.15 -13.87 7.50
N ASP A 102 -3.31 -13.21 7.48
CA ASP A 102 -3.46 -11.85 7.96
C ASP A 102 -3.33 -11.78 9.49
N THR A 103 -3.88 -12.73 10.23
CA THR A 103 -3.79 -12.74 11.70
C THR A 103 -2.39 -13.09 12.21
N PHE A 104 -1.66 -13.99 11.55
CA PHE A 104 -0.31 -14.36 11.99
C PHE A 104 0.80 -13.50 11.41
N PHE A 105 0.64 -13.00 10.18
CA PHE A 105 1.73 -12.30 9.49
C PHE A 105 1.41 -10.83 9.29
N VAL A 106 0.20 -10.44 8.87
CA VAL A 106 -0.18 -9.01 8.79
C VAL A 106 -0.24 -8.43 10.20
N TYR A 107 -0.94 -9.03 11.16
CA TYR A 107 -1.04 -8.50 12.52
C TYR A 107 0.29 -8.49 13.29
N SER A 108 1.13 -9.51 13.08
CA SER A 108 2.41 -9.68 13.79
C SER A 108 3.52 -8.81 13.20
N VAL A 109 3.58 -8.64 11.86
CA VAL A 109 4.51 -7.72 11.18
C VAL A 109 4.00 -6.27 11.21
N LEU A 110 2.68 -6.06 11.11
CA LEU A 110 2.02 -4.74 11.10
C LEU A 110 1.48 -4.33 12.47
N LYS A 111 2.19 -4.67 13.55
CA LYS A 111 2.28 -3.74 14.70
C LYS A 111 2.80 -2.34 14.29
N LEU A 112 3.10 -2.11 13.01
CA LEU A 112 2.86 -0.83 12.34
C LEU A 112 1.35 -0.60 12.15
N HIS A 113 0.60 -0.36 13.23
CA HIS A 113 -0.64 0.41 13.09
C HIS A 113 -0.21 1.82 12.79
N ASP A 114 0.10 2.08 11.52
CA ASP A 114 0.47 3.39 11.06
C ASP A 114 -0.84 4.19 10.92
N PRO A 115 -1.13 5.11 11.87
CA PRO A 115 -2.33 5.92 11.77
C PRO A 115 -2.20 6.98 10.68
N THR A 116 -1.03 7.08 10.03
CA THR A 116 -0.80 8.09 9.01
C THR A 116 -1.71 7.86 7.81
N LYS A 117 -2.09 8.97 7.23
CA LYS A 117 -2.91 9.06 6.03
C LYS A 117 -1.96 9.18 4.84
N LEU A 118 -2.33 8.58 3.71
CA LEU A 118 -1.50 8.64 2.51
C LEU A 118 -1.29 10.09 2.05
N SER A 119 -2.27 10.97 2.25
CA SER A 119 -2.13 12.40 1.96
C SER A 119 -1.11 13.13 2.84
N GLN A 120 -0.71 12.57 3.99
CA GLN A 120 0.35 13.12 4.85
C GLN A 120 1.75 12.87 4.30
N HIS A 121 1.92 11.92 3.38
CA HIS A 121 3.19 11.66 2.69
C HIS A 121 3.54 12.70 1.62
N ASN A 122 2.71 13.75 1.46
CA ASN A 122 2.90 14.84 0.50
C ASN A 122 4.30 15.49 0.61
N ASP A 123 4.73 15.80 1.83
CA ASP A 123 6.01 16.48 2.06
C ASP A 123 7.21 15.63 1.69
N ALA A 124 7.17 14.34 2.01
CA ALA A 124 8.17 13.36 1.60
C ALA A 124 8.19 13.13 0.08
N SER A 125 7.11 13.48 -0.63
CA SER A 125 6.94 13.18 -2.06
C SER A 125 7.19 14.35 -3.00
N THR A 126 7.12 15.59 -2.51
CA THR A 126 7.13 16.80 -3.37
C THR A 126 8.43 17.60 -3.30
N LYS A 127 9.24 17.40 -2.24
CA LYS A 127 10.48 18.16 -2.01
C LYS A 127 11.65 17.73 -2.91
N GLY A 128 11.47 16.71 -3.75
CA GLY A 128 12.51 16.18 -4.63
C GLY A 128 13.67 15.52 -3.88
N THR A 129 13.49 15.24 -2.58
CA THR A 129 14.48 14.57 -1.73
C THR A 129 14.33 13.05 -1.74
N ASN A 130 13.16 12.55 -2.15
CA ASN A 130 12.88 11.14 -2.34
C ASN A 130 12.18 10.95 -3.70
N PRO A 131 12.22 9.73 -4.28
CA PRO A 131 11.39 9.38 -5.42
C PRO A 131 9.90 9.63 -5.14
N TYR A 132 9.09 9.84 -6.16
CA TYR A 132 7.64 9.98 -6.01
C TYR A 132 6.97 8.60 -5.82
N PRO A 133 6.17 8.37 -4.77
CA PRO A 133 5.59 7.07 -4.49
C PRO A 133 4.32 6.81 -5.32
N ILE A 134 4.27 5.66 -5.98
CA ILE A 134 3.10 5.16 -6.70
C ILE A 134 2.75 3.77 -6.18
N TYR A 135 1.57 3.64 -5.61
CA TYR A 135 1.09 2.38 -5.09
C TYR A 135 0.03 1.82 -6.04
N ALA A 136 0.02 0.49 -6.22
CA ALA A 136 -0.98 -0.15 -7.08
C ALA A 136 -1.61 -1.39 -6.44
N ALA A 137 -2.87 -1.62 -6.79
CA ALA A 137 -3.67 -2.78 -6.43
C ALA A 137 -4.50 -3.24 -7.64
N VAL A 138 -4.85 -4.53 -7.66
CA VAL A 138 -5.74 -5.09 -8.69
C VAL A 138 -7.15 -5.18 -8.12
N GLU A 139 -8.13 -4.73 -8.89
CA GLU A 139 -9.52 -4.85 -8.51
C GLU A 139 -10.05 -6.28 -8.72
N TYR A 140 -10.23 -7.04 -7.64
CA TYR A 140 -10.66 -8.45 -7.72
C TYR A 140 -12.16 -8.65 -7.98
N SER A 141 -12.98 -7.61 -7.80
CA SER A 141 -14.46 -7.75 -7.81
C SER A 141 -15.07 -8.16 -9.16
N LYS A 142 -14.27 -8.16 -10.23
CA LYS A 142 -14.67 -8.58 -11.57
C LYS A 142 -14.15 -9.95 -12.00
N LEU A 143 -13.34 -10.65 -11.20
CA LEU A 143 -12.78 -11.96 -11.56
C LEU A 143 -13.78 -13.12 -11.45
N SER A 144 -14.93 -12.96 -10.78
CA SER A 144 -15.88 -14.07 -10.57
C SER A 144 -16.99 -14.18 -11.62
N LYS A 145 -17.07 -13.24 -12.59
CA LYS A 145 -18.01 -13.36 -13.71
C LYS A 145 -17.27 -13.83 -14.97
N GLU A 146 -17.36 -15.15 -15.18
CA GLU A 146 -17.14 -15.84 -16.45
C GLU A 146 -15.69 -15.90 -16.97
N GLY A 147 -14.92 -16.89 -16.49
CA GLY A 147 -13.93 -17.63 -17.29
C GLY A 147 -12.81 -16.84 -18.01
N LYS A 148 -12.65 -15.54 -17.74
CA LYS A 148 -11.67 -14.68 -18.40
C LYS A 148 -10.44 -14.53 -17.52
N THR A 149 -9.30 -14.95 -18.06
CA THR A 149 -7.95 -14.85 -17.48
C THR A 149 -7.37 -13.42 -17.57
N SER A 150 -8.21 -12.40 -17.76
CA SER A 150 -7.74 -11.02 -17.81
C SER A 150 -7.65 -10.44 -16.39
N PRO A 151 -6.50 -9.90 -15.96
CA PRO A 151 -6.40 -9.22 -14.67
C PRO A 151 -7.43 -8.08 -14.59
N GLY A 152 -8.03 -7.91 -13.41
CA GLY A 152 -8.95 -6.80 -13.14
C GLY A 152 -8.28 -5.44 -13.40
N PRO A 153 -9.07 -4.35 -13.52
CA PRO A 153 -8.49 -3.03 -13.75
C PRO A 153 -7.54 -2.66 -12.59
N TRP A 154 -6.43 -2.02 -12.95
CA TRP A 154 -5.48 -1.49 -11.98
C TRP A 154 -6.07 -0.27 -11.27
N PHE A 155 -5.99 -0.31 -9.95
CA PHE A 155 -6.25 0.81 -9.07
C PHE A 155 -4.91 1.37 -8.61
N GLU A 156 -4.68 2.64 -8.89
CA GLU A 156 -3.47 3.37 -8.55
C GLU A 156 -3.79 4.37 -7.44
N TYR A 157 -2.85 4.54 -6.51
CA TYR A 157 -2.98 5.52 -5.45
C TYR A 157 -1.62 6.16 -5.13
N THR A 158 -1.66 7.47 -4.91
CA THR A 158 -0.52 8.31 -4.59
C THR A 158 -0.92 9.23 -3.42
N PRO A 159 -0.01 10.04 -2.85
CA PRO A 159 -0.37 11.04 -1.85
C PRO A 159 -1.39 12.08 -2.34
N HIS A 160 -1.53 12.25 -3.65
CA HIS A 160 -2.32 13.33 -4.25
C HIS A 160 -3.65 12.84 -4.83
N GLU A 161 -3.58 11.77 -5.61
CA GLU A 161 -4.73 11.18 -6.29
C GLU A 161 -4.76 9.65 -6.24
N SER A 162 -5.98 9.12 -6.29
CA SER A 162 -6.25 7.69 -6.34
C SER A 162 -7.36 7.40 -7.35
N GLY A 163 -7.23 6.34 -8.13
CA GLY A 163 -8.15 6.08 -9.22
C GLY A 163 -7.91 4.80 -10.01
N LEU A 164 -8.74 4.59 -11.03
CA LEU A 164 -8.62 3.49 -11.97
C LEU A 164 -7.92 3.99 -13.23
N SER A 165 -6.65 3.65 -13.39
CA SER A 165 -5.82 4.15 -14.51
C SER A 165 -6.41 3.76 -15.86
N GLY A 166 -6.98 2.55 -15.97
CA GLY A 166 -7.63 2.08 -17.20
C GLY A 166 -8.91 2.83 -17.59
N LEU A 167 -9.52 3.58 -16.66
CA LEU A 167 -10.70 4.41 -16.92
C LEU A 167 -10.38 5.91 -16.97
N GLY A 168 -9.13 6.30 -16.71
CA GLY A 168 -8.75 7.71 -16.56
C GLY A 168 -9.52 8.43 -15.46
N ALA A 169 -10.05 7.68 -14.49
CA ALA A 169 -10.96 8.17 -13.47
C ALA A 169 -10.20 8.25 -12.15
N PHE A 170 -9.98 9.47 -11.66
CA PHE A 170 -9.21 9.76 -10.45
C PHE A 170 -9.95 10.74 -9.53
N VAL A 171 -9.70 10.61 -8.23
CA VAL A 171 -10.13 11.56 -7.19
C VAL A 171 -8.95 11.92 -6.32
N SER A 172 -9.03 13.04 -5.61
CA SER A 172 -8.03 13.34 -4.58
C SER A 172 -7.99 12.21 -3.55
N THR A 173 -6.79 11.82 -3.12
CA THR A 173 -6.58 10.77 -2.11
C THR A 173 -7.34 11.05 -0.82
N LYS A 174 -7.47 12.33 -0.43
CA LYS A 174 -8.27 12.76 0.73
C LYS A 174 -9.77 12.46 0.59
N ALA A 175 -10.26 12.35 -0.64
CA ALA A 175 -11.65 12.04 -0.95
C ALA A 175 -11.86 10.53 -1.18
N LEU A 176 -10.83 9.71 -1.07
CA LEU A 176 -10.94 8.26 -1.19
C LEU A 176 -11.89 7.69 -0.12
N GLY A 177 -12.85 6.88 -0.54
CA GLY A 177 -13.91 6.35 0.33
C GLY A 177 -15.15 7.25 0.50
N SER A 178 -15.11 8.50 0.01
CA SER A 178 -16.25 9.41 -0.02
C SER A 178 -17.33 8.98 -1.03
N LYS A 179 -18.56 9.50 -0.90
CA LYS A 179 -19.65 9.21 -1.85
C LYS A 179 -19.69 10.28 -2.93
N PHE A 180 -19.81 9.84 -4.19
CA PHE A 180 -20.00 10.74 -5.31
C PHE A 180 -21.16 10.26 -6.19
N GLN A 181 -21.68 11.18 -6.99
CA GLN A 181 -22.73 10.92 -7.97
C GLN A 181 -22.47 11.79 -9.20
N GLY A 182 -22.39 11.17 -10.39
CA GLY A 182 -22.10 11.88 -11.64
C GLY A 182 -20.79 12.69 -11.58
N GLY A 183 -19.73 12.12 -10.99
CA GLY A 183 -18.43 12.79 -10.81
C GLY A 183 -18.40 13.89 -9.74
N THR A 184 -19.53 14.24 -9.11
CA THR A 184 -19.60 15.28 -8.08
C THR A 184 -19.60 14.67 -6.68
N LEU A 185 -18.77 15.19 -5.78
CA LEU A 185 -18.71 14.80 -4.38
C LEU A 185 -20.04 15.14 -3.68
N ARG A 186 -20.66 14.13 -3.05
CA ARG A 186 -21.93 14.27 -2.33
C ARG A 186 -21.75 14.25 -0.82
N GLU A 187 -20.86 13.40 -0.34
CA GLU A 187 -20.60 13.23 1.09
C GLU A 187 -19.09 12.97 1.26
N GLN A 188 -18.40 13.96 1.85
CA GLN A 188 -17.00 13.82 2.22
C GLN A 188 -16.90 12.90 3.45
N LYS A 189 -16.14 11.82 3.32
CA LYS A 189 -15.74 10.98 4.44
C LYS A 189 -14.32 11.30 4.86
N GLU A 190 -13.99 10.94 6.10
CA GLU A 190 -12.61 11.03 6.57
C GLU A 190 -11.71 10.06 5.78
N GLU A 191 -10.53 10.55 5.39
CA GLU A 191 -9.50 9.73 4.77
C GLU A 191 -9.08 8.61 5.72
N LYS A 192 -9.08 7.38 5.21
CA LYS A 192 -8.67 6.20 5.97
C LYS A 192 -7.14 6.14 6.13
N PRO A 193 -6.63 5.56 7.22
CA PRO A 193 -5.20 5.35 7.40
C PRO A 193 -4.60 4.52 6.25
N ILE A 194 -3.31 4.69 5.98
CA ILE A 194 -2.61 3.97 4.92
C ILE A 194 -2.64 2.46 5.11
N GLY A 195 -2.64 1.98 6.36
CA GLY A 195 -2.79 0.55 6.68
C GLY A 195 -4.07 -0.07 6.10
N TYR A 196 -5.15 0.72 5.99
CA TYR A 196 -6.38 0.28 5.32
C TYR A 196 -6.14 0.00 3.82
N LEU A 197 -5.37 0.85 3.13
CA LEU A 197 -5.03 0.68 1.71
C LEU A 197 -4.08 -0.50 1.47
N GLN A 198 -3.31 -0.88 2.49
CA GLN A 198 -2.37 -2.00 2.43
C GLN A 198 -3.03 -3.36 2.61
N GLY A 199 -4.00 -3.46 3.53
CA GLY A 199 -4.79 -4.69 3.75
C GLY A 199 -5.76 -4.98 2.60
N GLU A 200 -6.23 -3.95 1.89
CA GLU A 200 -7.32 -4.09 0.91
C GLU A 200 -6.87 -4.43 -0.52
N SER A 201 -5.62 -4.90 -0.69
CA SER A 201 -5.10 -5.40 -1.98
C SER A 201 -5.85 -6.61 -2.54
N ARG A 202 -6.88 -7.13 -1.85
CA ARG A 202 -7.73 -8.27 -2.25
C ARG A 202 -9.25 -8.05 -2.17
N SER A 203 -9.75 -6.88 -1.75
CA SER A 203 -11.20 -6.60 -1.61
C SER A 203 -11.73 -5.51 -2.58
N PRO A 204 -13.04 -5.47 -2.88
CA PRO A 204 -13.62 -4.59 -3.92
C PRO A 204 -13.47 -3.10 -3.62
N LEU A 205 -12.35 -2.51 -4.03
CA LEU A 205 -12.05 -1.11 -3.84
C LEU A 205 -12.88 -0.15 -4.71
N ILE A 206 -13.81 -0.59 -5.57
CA ILE A 206 -14.57 0.37 -6.39
C ILE A 206 -15.38 1.31 -5.49
N PRO A 207 -14.97 2.59 -5.36
CA PRO A 207 -15.79 3.54 -4.67
C PRO A 207 -16.91 3.91 -5.66
N SER A 208 -18.11 4.15 -5.12
CA SER A 208 -19.34 4.38 -5.91
C SER A 208 -19.22 5.37 -7.08
N TRP A 209 -18.24 6.27 -7.03
CA TRP A 209 -17.96 7.28 -8.06
C TRP A 209 -17.46 6.72 -9.39
N ALA A 210 -16.60 5.70 -9.38
CA ALA A 210 -16.09 5.09 -10.62
C ALA A 210 -17.15 4.24 -11.35
N ARG A 211 -18.28 3.95 -10.69
CA ARG A 211 -19.45 3.31 -11.32
C ARG A 211 -20.31 4.30 -12.12
N CYS A 212 -20.19 5.61 -11.89
CA CYS A 212 -21.03 6.64 -12.50
C CYS A 212 -20.53 7.16 -13.87
N ASN A 213 -19.32 6.79 -14.30
CA ASN A 213 -18.72 7.27 -15.56
C ASN A 213 -18.86 6.29 -16.73
N ARG A 214 -19.85 5.39 -16.71
CA ARG A 214 -20.20 4.64 -17.92
C ARG A 214 -21.24 5.44 -18.71
N PRO A 215 -20.98 5.82 -19.97
CA PRO A 215 -22.03 6.30 -20.87
C PRO A 215 -23.08 5.22 -21.12
#